data_AF-A0A564SCE7-F1
#
_entry.id   AF-A0A564SCE7-F1
#
_cell.length_a   1.000
_cell.length_b   1.000
_cell.length_c   1.000
_cell.angle_alpha   90.00
_cell.angle_beta   90.00
_cell.angle_gamma   90.00
#
_symmetry.space_group_name_H-M   'P 1'
#
loop_
_entity.id
_entity.type
_entity.pdbx_description
1 polymer ?
#
loop_
_entity_poly.entity_id
_entity_poly.type
_entity_poly.pdbx_seq_one_letter_code
_entity_poly.pdbx_strand_id
1 'polypeptide(L)'
;MKKIETSALIGLGALGILFGRKMPGVKVIADAERVARYSAQPVVCNGRECRFDYVTPEQGQPVDLVLVAVKATVPEGVKLPADNHKAFLESMAPAFKPDGMPSMRQDVLARRPTEVEQFAGVVRRLAQKHGMPTPANDFFYEKIREIEANYNK
;
A
#
# COMPACT_ATOMS: atom_id res chain seq x y z
N MET A 1 -6.52 -13.50 26.75
CA MET A 1 -5.69 -12.64 25.87
C MET A 1 -5.42 -11.35 26.62
N LYS A 2 -4.17 -10.86 26.61
CA LYS A 2 -3.83 -9.55 27.17
C LYS A 2 -4.48 -8.45 26.32
N LYS A 3 -4.97 -7.38 26.97
CA LYS A 3 -5.55 -6.22 26.28
C LYS A 3 -4.42 -5.45 25.58
N ILE A 4 -4.66 -5.02 24.34
CA ILE A 4 -3.71 -4.21 23.56
C ILE A 4 -3.91 -2.75 23.98
N GLU A 5 -2.86 -2.11 24.51
CA GLU A 5 -2.91 -0.72 24.97
C GLU A 5 -2.02 0.19 24.13
N THR A 6 -0.94 -0.35 23.57
CA THR A 6 0.03 0.38 22.74
C THR A 6 0.15 -0.25 21.36
N SER A 7 0.29 0.59 20.32
CA SER A 7 0.41 0.09 18.95
C SER A 7 1.32 0.93 18.05
N ALA A 8 1.92 0.27 17.07
CA ALA A 8 2.71 0.90 16.02
C ALA A 8 2.27 0.45 14.62
N LEU A 9 2.53 1.30 13.63
CA LEU A 9 2.19 1.07 12.23
C LEU A 9 3.44 1.28 11.36
N ILE A 10 3.75 0.31 10.51
CA ILE A 10 4.77 0.43 9.46
C ILE A 10 4.06 0.41 8.11
N GLY A 11 4.27 1.43 7.28
CA GLY A 11 3.66 1.54 5.96
C GLY A 11 2.37 2.36 5.95
N LEU A 12 2.46 3.59 5.45
CA LEU A 12 1.35 4.53 5.41
C LEU A 12 0.68 4.63 4.02
N GLY A 13 0.45 3.47 3.39
CA GLY A 13 -0.34 3.36 2.15
C GLY A 13 -1.85 3.39 2.43
N ALA A 14 -2.68 3.09 1.43
CA ALA A 14 -4.15 3.12 1.57
C ALA A 14 -4.67 2.32 2.78
N LEU A 15 -4.20 1.09 2.96
CA LEU A 15 -4.58 0.24 4.10
C LEU A 15 -3.96 0.73 5.41
N GLY A 16 -2.70 1.15 5.39
CA GLY A 16 -2.03 1.72 6.57
C GLY A 16 -2.78 2.92 7.13
N ILE A 17 -3.20 3.85 6.26
CA ILE A 17 -4.00 5.01 6.67
C ILE A 17 -5.38 4.56 7.17
N LEU A 18 -6.05 3.63 6.47
CA LEU A 18 -7.37 3.15 6.86
C LEU A 18 -7.39 2.52 8.26
N PHE A 19 -6.42 1.65 8.55
CA PHE A 19 -6.33 0.96 9.84
C PHE A 19 -5.72 1.85 10.92
N GLY A 20 -4.68 2.63 10.61
CA GLY A 20 -4.05 3.55 11.56
C GLY A 20 -5.06 4.52 12.18
N ARG A 21 -6.03 5.02 11.42
CA ARG A 21 -7.09 5.91 11.93
C ARG A 21 -7.99 5.25 12.98
N LYS A 22 -8.08 3.92 12.98
CA LYS A 22 -8.87 3.13 13.93
C LYS A 22 -8.06 2.70 15.14
N MET A 23 -6.76 3.06 15.20
CA MET A 23 -5.82 2.70 16.25
C MET A 23 -5.45 3.97 17.04
N PRO A 24 -6.13 4.27 18.16
CA PRO A 24 -5.83 5.46 18.97
C PRO A 24 -4.37 5.47 19.44
N GLY A 25 -3.67 6.60 19.26
CA GLY A 25 -2.28 6.75 19.69
C GLY A 25 -1.25 5.93 18.90
N VAL A 26 -1.62 5.39 17.74
CA VAL A 26 -0.69 4.62 16.91
C VAL A 26 0.51 5.46 16.49
N LYS A 27 1.72 4.92 16.72
CA LYS A 27 2.96 5.53 16.22
C LYS A 27 3.32 4.96 14.86
N VAL A 28 3.44 5.82 13.87
CA VAL A 28 3.87 5.45 12.51
C VAL A 28 5.38 5.43 12.49
N ILE A 29 5.95 4.26 12.26
CA ILE A 29 7.39 4.08 12.12
C ILE A 29 7.76 4.24 10.64
N ALA A 30 8.63 5.20 10.33
CA ALA A 30 9.14 5.43 8.99
C ALA A 30 10.55 6.06 9.04
N ASP A 31 11.32 5.95 7.97
CA ASP A 31 12.61 6.65 7.84
C ASP A 31 12.45 8.18 7.89
N ALA A 32 13.55 8.89 8.16
CA ALA A 32 13.54 10.35 8.35
C ALA A 32 12.96 11.11 7.13
N GLU A 33 13.23 10.65 5.91
CA GLU A 33 12.70 11.28 4.69
C GLU A 33 11.18 11.17 4.60
N ARG A 34 10.63 9.99 4.92
CA ARG A 34 9.18 9.76 4.96
C ARG A 34 8.53 10.54 6.09
N VAL A 35 9.14 10.56 7.29
CA VAL A 35 8.65 11.35 8.42
C VAL A 35 8.56 12.83 8.05
N ALA A 36 9.61 13.39 7.44
CA ALA A 36 9.63 14.78 7.00
C ALA A 36 8.50 15.06 5.99
N ARG A 37 8.32 14.18 4.99
CA ARG A 37 7.23 14.28 4.00
C ARG A 37 5.85 14.25 4.64
N TYR A 38 5.57 13.26 5.47
CA TYR A 38 4.25 13.10 6.09
C TYR A 38 3.93 14.24 7.07
N SER A 39 4.96 14.82 7.70
CA SER A 39 4.82 15.98 8.58
C SER A 39 4.57 17.28 7.80
N ALA A 40 5.22 17.45 6.64
CA ALA A 40 5.03 18.61 5.78
C ALA A 40 3.69 18.58 5.03
N GLN A 41 3.21 17.39 4.67
CA GLN A 41 1.99 17.24 3.87
C GLN A 41 1.11 16.13 4.48
N PRO A 42 -0.08 16.49 5.02
CA PRO A 42 -0.95 15.52 5.67
C PRO A 42 -1.43 14.48 4.66
N VAL A 43 -1.47 13.23 5.09
CA VAL A 43 -2.00 12.16 4.25
C VAL A 43 -3.52 12.20 4.22
N VAL A 44 -4.12 11.80 3.10
CA VAL A 44 -5.57 11.93 2.89
C VAL A 44 -6.20 10.54 2.76
N CYS A 45 -7.32 10.34 3.46
CA CYS A 45 -8.19 9.17 3.29
C CYS A 45 -9.61 9.63 3.05
N ASN A 46 -10.15 9.32 1.86
CA ASN A 46 -11.50 9.71 1.41
C ASN A 46 -11.74 11.23 1.51
N GLY A 47 -10.78 12.04 1.02
CA GLY A 47 -10.86 13.50 1.03
C GLY A 47 -10.67 14.15 2.41
N ARG A 48 -10.39 13.37 3.46
CA ARG A 48 -10.14 13.88 4.81
C ARG A 48 -8.67 13.71 5.18
N GLU A 49 -8.06 14.80 5.65
CA GLU A 49 -6.70 14.76 6.21
C GLU A 49 -6.65 13.83 7.42
N CYS A 50 -5.58 13.05 7.50
CA CYS A 50 -5.28 12.12 8.58
C CYS A 50 -3.87 12.44 9.08
N ARG A 51 -3.78 12.79 10.37
CA ARG A 51 -2.51 13.06 11.04
C ARG A 51 -2.17 11.90 11.95
N PHE A 52 -0.88 11.59 12.02
CA PHE A 52 -0.35 10.53 12.85
C PHE A 52 0.89 11.02 13.58
N ASP A 53 1.22 10.37 14.69
CA ASP A 53 2.49 10.57 15.35
C ASP A 53 3.55 9.74 14.62
N TYR A 54 4.60 10.40 14.16
CA TYR A 54 5.68 9.77 13.40
C TYR A 54 6.90 9.54 14.28
N VAL A 55 7.51 8.37 14.16
CA VAL A 55 8.79 8.05 14.82
C VAL A 55 9.73 7.40 13.82
N THR A 56 11.03 7.66 13.99
CA THR A 56 12.08 6.92 13.29
C THR A 56 12.27 5.53 13.93
N PRO A 57 12.83 4.54 13.21
CA PRO A 57 13.12 3.22 13.77
C PRO A 57 13.95 3.28 15.07
N GLU A 58 14.89 4.22 15.15
CA GLU A 58 15.77 4.44 16.31
C GLU A 58 15.01 4.97 17.53
N GLN A 59 13.89 5.66 17.30
CA GLN A 59 12.98 6.16 18.35
C GLN A 59 11.90 5.13 18.73
N GLY A 60 11.92 3.95 18.09
CA GLY A 60 10.97 2.87 18.34
C GLY A 60 11.00 2.40 19.78
N GLN A 61 9.83 2.16 20.36
CA GLN A 61 9.65 1.57 21.68
C GLN A 61 8.87 0.26 21.56
N PRO A 62 9.04 -0.70 22.48
CA PRO A 62 8.19 -1.88 22.53
C PRO A 62 6.71 -1.49 22.62
N VAL A 63 5.86 -2.18 21.86
CA VAL A 63 4.40 -1.99 21.85
C VAL A 63 3.69 -3.34 21.88
N ASP A 64 2.43 -3.36 22.31
CA ASP A 64 1.64 -4.60 22.36
C ASP A 64 1.27 -5.13 20.97
N LEU A 65 1.18 -4.24 19.96
CA LEU A 65 0.85 -4.59 18.57
C LEU A 65 1.63 -3.76 17.56
N VAL A 66 2.25 -4.42 16.57
CA VAL A 66 2.80 -3.77 15.38
C VAL A 66 1.99 -4.22 14.17
N LEU A 67 1.36 -3.27 13.47
CA LEU A 67 0.73 -3.51 12.17
C LEU A 67 1.70 -3.16 11.05
N VAL A 68 2.03 -4.13 10.21
CA VAL A 68 2.91 -3.93 9.05
C VAL A 68 2.04 -3.91 7.79
N ALA A 69 1.74 -2.71 7.30
CA ALA A 69 0.90 -2.43 6.13
C ALA A 69 1.73 -1.87 4.96
N VAL A 70 2.93 -2.43 4.76
CA VAL A 70 3.79 -2.11 3.62
C VAL A 70 3.40 -2.95 2.40
N LYS A 71 3.74 -2.44 1.21
CA LYS A 71 3.65 -3.21 -0.03
C LYS A 71 4.81 -4.20 -0.06
N ALA A 72 4.65 -5.31 0.64
CA ALA A 72 5.58 -6.43 0.54
C ALA A 72 5.19 -7.32 -0.64
N THR A 73 6.20 -7.90 -1.28
CA THR A 73 6.00 -9.05 -2.16
C THR A 73 5.38 -10.17 -1.33
N VAL A 74 4.36 -10.89 -1.84
CA VAL A 74 3.93 -12.14 -1.20
C VAL A 74 5.18 -13.03 -1.11
N PRO A 75 5.62 -13.45 0.09
CA PRO A 75 6.75 -14.36 0.20
C PRO A 75 6.44 -15.61 -0.61
N GLU A 76 7.36 -15.97 -1.49
CA GLU A 76 7.29 -17.21 -2.26
C GLU A 76 7.09 -18.39 -1.30
N GLY A 77 6.00 -19.16 -1.46
CA GLY A 77 5.64 -20.26 -0.55
C GLY A 77 4.52 -19.99 0.44
N VAL A 78 3.91 -18.80 0.46
CA VAL A 78 2.68 -18.56 1.24
C VAL A 78 1.48 -19.23 0.57
N LYS A 79 0.84 -20.15 1.28
CA LYS A 79 -0.42 -20.78 0.85
C LYS A 79 -1.57 -19.81 1.11
N LEU A 80 -2.10 -19.23 0.04
CA LEU A 80 -3.35 -18.48 0.09
C LEU A 80 -4.54 -19.44 -0.05
N PRO A 81 -5.65 -19.21 0.67
CA PRO A 81 -6.91 -19.90 0.41
C PRO A 81 -7.32 -19.75 -1.07
N ALA A 82 -7.88 -20.80 -1.66
CA ALA A 82 -8.26 -20.80 -3.07
C ALA A 82 -9.26 -19.67 -3.42
N ASP A 83 -10.09 -19.28 -2.45
CA ASP A 83 -11.12 -18.25 -2.53
C ASP A 83 -10.68 -16.87 -2.01
N ASN A 84 -9.40 -16.70 -1.67
CA ASN A 84 -8.90 -15.45 -1.08
C ASN A 84 -9.19 -14.21 -1.96
N HIS A 85 -9.12 -14.36 -3.28
CA HIS A 85 -9.46 -13.30 -4.24
C HIS A 85 -10.94 -12.89 -4.15
N LYS A 86 -11.84 -13.87 -3.97
CA LYS A 86 -13.28 -13.64 -3.82
C LYS A 86 -13.59 -12.97 -2.50
N ALA A 87 -13.03 -13.47 -1.39
CA ALA A 87 -13.18 -12.86 -0.07
C ALA A 87 -12.66 -11.41 -0.04
N PHE A 88 -11.53 -11.15 -0.71
CA PHE A 88 -11.01 -9.79 -0.86
C PHE A 88 -11.96 -8.90 -1.68
N LEU A 89 -12.45 -9.37 -2.82
CA LEU A 89 -13.36 -8.60 -3.66
C LEU A 89 -14.70 -8.32 -2.96
N GLU A 90 -15.29 -9.31 -2.29
CA GLU A 90 -16.56 -9.14 -1.57
C GLU A 90 -16.43 -8.15 -0.40
N SER A 91 -15.28 -8.15 0.29
CA SER A 91 -15.03 -7.20 1.39
C SER A 91 -14.68 -5.79 0.93
N MET A 92 -14.01 -5.63 -0.22
CA MET A 92 -13.53 -4.34 -0.71
C MET A 92 -14.46 -3.67 -1.73
N ALA A 93 -15.18 -4.43 -2.55
CA ALA A 93 -16.06 -3.89 -3.58
C ALA A 93 -17.10 -2.89 -3.04
N PRO A 94 -17.73 -3.08 -1.87
CA PRO A 94 -18.67 -2.11 -1.32
C PRO A 94 -18.03 -0.76 -0.96
N ALA A 95 -16.71 -0.73 -0.75
CA ALA A 95 -15.97 0.48 -0.43
C ALA A 95 -15.50 1.25 -1.68
N PHE A 96 -15.60 0.67 -2.87
CA PHE A 96 -15.24 1.34 -4.11
C PHE A 96 -16.35 2.29 -4.54
N LYS A 97 -15.99 3.57 -4.65
CA LYS A 97 -16.88 4.60 -5.18
C LYS A 97 -16.64 4.78 -6.69
N PRO A 98 -17.68 5.12 -7.48
CA PRO A 98 -17.54 5.37 -8.92
C PRO A 98 -16.54 6.48 -9.26
N ASP A 99 -16.43 7.48 -8.39
CA ASP A 99 -15.49 8.59 -8.45
C ASP A 99 -14.13 8.28 -7.78
N GLY A 100 -13.89 7.01 -7.44
CA GLY A 100 -12.67 6.55 -6.79
C GLY A 100 -11.40 6.97 -7.54
N MET A 101 -10.47 7.52 -6.78
CA MET A 101 -9.19 8.02 -7.29
C MET A 101 -8.02 7.27 -6.63
N PRO A 102 -7.74 6.01 -7.04
CA PRO A 102 -6.63 5.23 -6.48
C PRO A 102 -5.28 5.92 -6.75
N SER A 103 -4.27 5.67 -5.93
CA SER A 103 -2.97 6.37 -5.98
C SER A 103 -2.32 6.34 -7.36
N MET A 104 -2.30 5.18 -8.03
CA MET A 104 -1.70 5.09 -9.38
C MET A 104 -2.44 5.96 -10.41
N ARG A 105 -3.76 6.16 -10.26
CA ARG A 105 -4.52 7.10 -11.11
C ARG A 105 -4.11 8.55 -10.83
N GLN A 106 -3.85 8.89 -9.57
CA GLN A 106 -3.35 10.22 -9.19
C GLN A 106 -1.96 10.48 -9.77
N ASP A 107 -1.08 9.48 -9.72
CA ASP A 107 0.26 9.56 -10.29
C ASP A 107 0.20 9.75 -11.81
N VAL A 108 -0.67 9.00 -12.50
CA VAL A 108 -0.90 9.16 -13.94
C VAL A 108 -1.36 10.57 -14.29
N LEU A 109 -2.36 11.10 -13.59
CA LEU A 109 -2.87 12.45 -13.83
C LEU A 109 -1.82 13.53 -13.57
N ALA A 110 -0.95 13.30 -12.59
CA ALA A 110 0.14 14.20 -12.25
C ALA A 110 1.44 13.95 -13.03
N ARG A 111 1.42 13.03 -14.01
CA ARG A 111 2.60 12.60 -14.80
C ARG A 111 3.79 12.17 -13.93
N ARG A 112 3.53 11.55 -12.78
CA ARG A 112 4.55 10.95 -11.92
C ARG A 112 4.71 9.47 -12.23
N PRO A 113 5.93 8.90 -12.09
CA PRO A 113 6.11 7.46 -12.12
C PRO A 113 5.17 6.79 -11.12
N THR A 114 4.46 5.77 -11.59
CA THR A 114 3.60 4.94 -10.74
C THR A 114 4.41 3.83 -10.08
N GLU A 115 3.78 3.12 -9.14
CA GLU A 115 4.38 1.95 -8.48
C GLU A 115 4.18 0.65 -9.27
N VAL A 116 3.87 0.71 -10.57
CA VAL A 116 3.57 -0.48 -11.40
C VAL A 116 4.68 -1.55 -11.37
N GLU A 117 5.95 -1.11 -11.29
CA GLU A 117 7.12 -2.00 -11.15
C GLU A 117 7.17 -2.77 -9.84
N GLN A 118 6.71 -2.13 -8.78
CA GLN A 118 6.70 -2.69 -7.42
C GLN A 118 5.51 -3.64 -7.22
N PHE A 119 4.48 -3.52 -8.06
CA PHE A 119 3.32 -4.39 -8.06
C PHE A 119 3.38 -5.45 -9.17
N ALA A 120 2.84 -5.11 -10.34
CA ALA A 120 2.74 -6.04 -11.44
C ALA A 120 4.13 -6.52 -11.90
N GLY A 121 5.14 -5.64 -11.88
CA GLY A 121 6.52 -6.03 -12.20
C GLY A 121 7.07 -7.14 -11.30
N VAL A 122 6.78 -7.10 -9.99
CA VAL A 122 7.16 -8.17 -9.06
C VAL A 122 6.44 -9.47 -9.40
N VAL A 123 5.12 -9.42 -9.58
CA VAL A 123 4.32 -10.62 -9.88
C VAL A 123 4.81 -11.27 -11.18
N ARG A 124 5.09 -10.48 -12.22
CA ARG A 124 5.62 -10.97 -13.51
C ARG A 124 6.96 -11.68 -13.33
N ARG A 125 7.91 -11.07 -12.60
CA ARG A 125 9.23 -11.68 -12.33
C ARG A 125 9.12 -12.98 -11.53
N LEU A 126 8.27 -13.01 -10.51
CA LEU A 126 8.02 -14.22 -9.73
C LEU A 126 7.35 -15.30 -10.58
N ALA A 127 6.33 -14.96 -11.35
CA ALA A 127 5.63 -15.93 -12.19
C ALA A 127 6.55 -16.51 -13.27
N GLN A 128 7.42 -15.69 -13.88
CA GLN A 128 8.45 -16.15 -14.81
C GLN A 128 9.42 -17.15 -14.15
N LYS A 129 9.86 -16.87 -12.91
CA LYS A 129 10.71 -17.81 -12.14
C LYS A 129 10.03 -19.18 -11.95
N HIS A 130 8.71 -19.20 -11.82
CA HIS A 130 7.91 -20.42 -11.61
C HIS A 130 7.31 -21.03 -12.89
N GLY A 131 7.60 -20.47 -14.07
CA GLY A 131 6.98 -20.91 -15.32
C GLY A 131 5.45 -20.71 -15.36
N MET A 132 4.93 -19.77 -14.57
CA MET A 132 3.49 -19.47 -14.51
C MET A 132 3.15 -18.29 -15.43
N PRO A 133 2.11 -18.39 -16.28
CA PRO A 133 1.67 -17.28 -17.10
C PRO A 133 0.89 -16.24 -16.27
N THR A 134 1.09 -14.95 -16.57
CA THR A 134 0.38 -13.84 -15.90
C THR A 134 -0.29 -12.87 -16.88
N PRO A 135 -1.11 -13.35 -17.83
CA PRO A 135 -1.56 -12.57 -18.99
C PRO A 135 -2.29 -11.28 -18.62
N ALA A 136 -3.08 -11.29 -17.54
CA ALA A 136 -3.75 -10.09 -17.05
C ALA A 136 -2.75 -9.05 -16.49
N ASN A 137 -1.78 -9.49 -15.69
CA ASN A 137 -0.76 -8.58 -15.16
C ASN A 137 0.17 -8.07 -16.26
N ASP A 138 0.51 -8.90 -17.24
CA ASP A 138 1.30 -8.50 -18.43
C ASP A 138 0.58 -7.37 -19.17
N PHE A 139 -0.69 -7.58 -19.53
CA PHE A 139 -1.51 -6.59 -20.21
C PHE A 139 -1.59 -5.26 -19.44
N PHE A 140 -1.96 -5.30 -18.15
CA PHE A 140 -2.14 -4.07 -17.38
C PHE A 140 -0.80 -3.36 -17.13
N TYR A 141 0.27 -4.10 -16.86
CA TYR A 141 1.60 -3.54 -16.70
C TYR A 141 2.01 -2.79 -17.98
N GLU A 142 1.88 -3.42 -19.14
CA GLU A 142 2.26 -2.82 -20.42
C GLU A 142 1.46 -1.54 -20.70
N LYS A 143 0.16 -1.55 -20.45
CA LYS A 143 -0.69 -0.36 -20.63
C LYS A 143 -0.29 0.79 -19.72
N ILE A 144 0.06 0.52 -18.47
CA ILE A 144 0.53 1.58 -17.56
C ILE A 144 1.90 2.12 -18.00
N ARG A 145 2.81 1.24 -18.44
CA ARG A 145 4.12 1.66 -18.96
C ARG A 145 4.01 2.48 -20.24
N GLU A 146 3.07 2.15 -21.13
CA GLU A 146 2.73 2.95 -22.31
C GLU A 146 2.25 4.36 -21.93
N ILE A 147 1.39 4.47 -20.91
CA ILE A 147 0.92 5.76 -20.38
C ILE A 147 2.11 6.58 -19.85
N GLU A 148 2.96 5.96 -19.03
CA GLU A 148 4.15 6.63 -18.44
C GLU A 148 5.15 7.08 -19.50
N ALA A 149 5.37 6.28 -20.55
CA ALA A 149 6.27 6.61 -21.65
C ALA A 149 5.83 7.87 -22.42
N ASN A 150 4.54 8.23 -22.35
CA ASN A 150 3.98 9.41 -22.99
C ASN A 150 4.03 10.68 -22.11
N TYR A 151 4.55 10.64 -20.89
CA TYR A 151 4.65 11.84 -20.03
C TYR A 151 5.58 12.92 -20.58
N ASN A 152 6.60 12.50 -21.34
CA ASN A 152 7.65 13.36 -21.90
C ASN A 152 7.44 13.65 -23.40
N LYS A 153 6.27 13.30 -23.95
CA LYS A 153 5.88 13.67 -25.32
C LYS A 153 4.96 14.89 -25.33
#